data_AF-A0A507DCT9-F1
#
_entry.id   AF-A0A507DCT9-F1
#
_cell.length_a   1.000
_cell.length_b   1.000
_cell.length_c   1.000
_cell.angle_alpha   90.00
_cell.angle_beta   90.00
_cell.angle_gamma   90.00
#
_symmetry.space_group_name_H-M   'P 1'
#
loop_
_entity.id
_entity.type
_entity.pdbx_description
1 polymer ?
#
loop_
_entity_poly.entity_id
_entity_poly.type
_entity_poly.pdbx_seq_one_letter_code
_entity_poly.pdbx_strand_id
1 'polypeptide(L)'
;MAKGAKSKKAGKGTKEDPEALRLKNDQLLEKLKQDIADEERAFKINTVNLQAKWRTIMKEAKSTELVHQLSILSATHQRYSDLKSAALANLQKDLLEAEEQYANAQSAHLNNVDALIDLQQDRLRHLQDQFNADVAYLESEFESERQEIGMRHLKSKTDILGIVNRMDIEFTDAEADAKHEFSSVKDDVKNKNLEEKHALRIQLEGTVEDLWRQFQSALNAYTSATEERKKQFEELKAKDLRNAKEIDYQMRKLAKLQESISSLKQKHSHILHTHESQLQGLRELRERISSQFQAMKLSMSISREREKRRLADLSVMSNQTIKLLRSRVDKAERIIKLAEMNNRMESDEERVWPFGKSTVPDVDEQAANGETVQEDSKSFAEGSKTDKNGGIHASIEELQLLSKFHYRYNRAALDRLALERSKARLLEENNQLRYVLKQYLDGISVSETTLKYENSLLVVNGRTNAPLKHIGGRTITVVEGGLAIRAQQLRC
;
A
#
# COMPACT_ATOMS: atom_id res chain seq x y z
N MET A 1 46.83 99.25 29.62
CA MET A 1 47.24 100.59 29.14
C MET A 1 46.30 101.60 29.79
N ALA A 2 46.61 102.18 30.96
CA ALA A 2 47.33 103.47 31.16
C ALA A 2 46.86 104.56 30.18
N LYS A 3 46.31 105.72 30.54
CA LYS A 3 46.57 106.71 31.62
C LYS A 3 45.25 107.49 31.90
N GLY A 4 44.91 107.94 33.11
CA GLY A 4 45.53 109.02 33.89
C GLY A 4 44.70 110.31 33.76
N ALA A 5 43.83 110.63 34.72
CA ALA A 5 44.04 111.57 35.84
C ALA A 5 44.05 113.07 35.45
N LYS A 6 43.15 113.86 36.05
CA LYS A 6 43.49 115.01 36.92
C LYS A 6 42.26 115.64 37.57
N SER A 7 42.35 115.77 38.89
CA SER A 7 41.51 116.60 39.75
C SER A 7 41.93 118.07 39.65
N LYS A 8 41.02 118.99 40.01
CA LYS A 8 41.36 120.08 40.94
C LYS A 8 40.09 120.68 41.56
N LYS A 9 40.25 121.00 42.84
CA LYS A 9 39.27 121.27 43.89
C LYS A 9 39.59 122.66 44.46
N ALA A 10 38.57 123.48 44.75
CA ALA A 10 38.50 124.52 45.80
C ALA A 10 37.19 125.29 45.53
N GLY A 11 36.18 125.33 46.41
CA GLY A 11 36.19 125.86 47.78
C GLY A 11 36.01 127.38 47.70
N LYS A 12 35.13 128.10 48.40
CA LYS A 12 34.38 127.89 49.65
C LYS A 12 33.54 129.19 49.84
N GLY A 13 32.42 129.16 50.58
CA GLY A 13 31.79 130.39 51.13
C GLY A 13 30.26 130.44 50.99
N THR A 14 29.50 129.90 51.95
CA THR A 14 28.81 130.65 53.03
C THR A 14 27.49 131.32 52.62
N LYS A 15 26.37 130.67 52.93
CA LYS A 15 25.34 131.06 53.93
C LYS A 15 24.07 130.23 53.66
N GLU A 16 23.38 129.91 54.75
CA GLU A 16 22.40 128.84 54.90
C GLU A 16 21.06 129.12 54.23
N ASP A 17 20.38 128.04 53.81
CA ASP A 17 18.93 127.89 53.92
C ASP A 17 18.63 126.40 54.19
N PRO A 18 18.19 126.02 55.42
CA PRO A 18 17.94 124.61 55.79
C PRO A 18 16.71 124.02 55.08
N GLU A 19 15.82 124.85 54.52
CA GLU A 19 14.69 124.41 53.70
C GLU A 19 15.09 124.06 52.26
N ALA A 20 16.06 124.76 51.67
CA ALA A 20 16.53 124.48 50.31
C ALA A 20 17.33 123.17 50.20
N LEU A 21 18.00 122.75 51.28
CA LEU A 21 18.68 121.45 51.39
C LEU A 21 17.70 120.30 51.63
N ARG A 22 16.60 120.52 52.37
CA ARG A 22 15.51 119.56 52.50
C ARG A 22 14.75 119.40 51.18
N LEU A 23 14.37 120.49 50.53
CA LEU A 23 13.72 120.45 49.22
C LEU A 23 14.60 119.78 48.15
N LYS A 24 15.92 120.05 48.15
CA LYS A 24 16.87 119.35 47.26
C LYS A 24 17.04 117.87 47.60
N ASN A 25 17.09 117.50 48.88
CA ASN A 25 17.14 116.10 49.29
C ASN A 25 15.82 115.36 49.00
N ASP A 26 14.68 116.00 49.18
CA ASP A 26 13.36 115.46 48.87
C ASP A 26 13.18 115.29 47.37
N GLN A 27 13.65 116.25 46.56
CA GLN A 27 13.71 116.12 45.08
C GLN A 27 14.66 115.01 44.64
N LEU A 28 15.79 114.79 45.32
CA LEU A 28 16.71 113.69 45.03
C LEU A 28 16.13 112.34 45.47
N LEU A 29 15.42 112.27 46.59
CA LEU A 29 14.71 111.08 47.03
C LEU A 29 13.52 110.74 46.14
N GLU A 30 12.80 111.74 45.63
CA GLU A 30 11.76 111.54 44.60
C GLU A 30 12.36 111.06 43.28
N LYS A 31 13.50 111.61 42.85
CA LYS A 31 14.23 111.09 41.67
C LYS A 31 14.70 109.67 41.89
N LEU A 32 15.29 109.34 43.03
CA LEU A 32 15.70 107.96 43.34
C LEU A 32 14.50 107.01 43.43
N LYS A 33 13.36 107.46 43.97
CA LYS A 33 12.12 106.66 43.96
C LYS A 33 11.57 106.49 42.54
N GLN A 34 11.66 107.50 41.69
CA GLN A 34 11.30 107.41 40.27
C GLN A 34 12.24 106.47 39.52
N ASP A 35 13.55 106.56 39.74
CA ASP A 35 14.56 105.68 39.15
C ASP A 35 14.36 104.24 39.61
N ILE A 36 14.11 103.99 40.90
CA ILE A 36 13.76 102.64 41.42
C ILE A 36 12.45 102.14 40.81
N ALA A 37 11.42 103.00 40.69
CA ALA A 37 10.15 102.60 40.08
C ALA A 37 10.29 102.34 38.57
N ASP A 38 11.17 103.05 37.88
CA ASP A 38 11.49 102.86 36.47
C ASP A 38 12.35 101.60 36.27
N GLU A 39 13.29 101.32 37.17
CA GLU A 39 14.04 100.06 37.23
C GLU A 39 13.13 98.87 37.54
N GLU A 40 12.17 99.00 38.46
CA GLU A 40 11.18 97.96 38.75
C GLU A 40 10.25 97.73 37.56
N ARG A 41 9.82 98.79 36.86
CA ARG A 41 9.04 98.68 35.62
C ARG A 41 9.86 98.04 34.51
N ALA A 42 11.12 98.45 34.34
CA ALA A 42 12.04 97.84 33.40
C ALA A 42 12.32 96.37 33.74
N PHE A 43 12.43 96.02 35.01
CA PHE A 43 12.60 94.64 35.48
C PHE A 43 11.34 93.79 35.21
N LYS A 44 10.14 94.32 35.48
CA LYS A 44 8.87 93.64 35.16
C LYS A 44 8.70 93.44 33.64
N ILE A 45 9.04 94.44 32.84
CA ILE A 45 9.00 94.33 31.37
C ILE A 45 10.07 93.35 30.88
N ASN A 46 11.29 93.42 31.41
CA ASN A 46 12.40 92.54 31.02
C ASN A 46 12.13 91.08 31.43
N THR A 47 11.54 90.82 32.60
CA THR A 47 11.13 89.47 33.02
C THR A 47 10.04 88.90 32.12
N VAL A 48 9.03 89.68 31.74
CA VAL A 48 8.01 89.24 30.76
C VAL A 48 8.64 88.97 29.39
N ASN A 49 9.54 89.83 28.92
CA ASN A 49 10.27 89.64 27.67
C ASN A 49 11.20 88.42 27.71
N LEU A 50 11.88 88.17 28.83
CA LEU A 50 12.70 87.00 29.05
C LEU A 50 11.83 85.73 29.07
N GLN A 51 10.70 85.73 29.77
CA GLN A 51 9.75 84.63 29.75
C GLN A 51 9.17 84.39 28.36
N ALA A 52 8.88 85.44 27.58
CA ALA A 52 8.42 85.30 26.19
C ALA A 52 9.50 84.63 25.33
N LYS A 53 10.75 85.07 25.44
CA LYS A 53 11.90 84.44 24.76
C LYS A 53 12.15 83.00 25.22
N TRP A 54 12.01 82.71 26.52
CA TRP A 54 12.11 81.33 27.02
C TRP A 54 10.97 80.46 26.52
N ARG A 55 9.74 80.98 26.42
CA ARG A 55 8.61 80.24 25.85
C ARG A 55 8.81 79.96 24.36
N THR A 56 9.38 80.89 23.58
CA THR A 56 9.68 80.63 22.17
C THR A 56 10.77 79.56 22.04
N ILE A 57 11.87 79.69 22.80
CA ILE A 57 12.96 78.70 22.81
C ILE A 57 12.45 77.31 23.25
N MET A 58 11.65 77.23 24.31
CA MET A 58 11.09 75.97 24.80
C MET A 58 10.09 75.36 23.82
N LYS A 59 9.29 76.18 23.11
CA LYS A 59 8.40 75.71 22.04
C LYS A 59 9.18 75.17 20.86
N GLU A 60 10.25 75.83 20.44
CA GLU A 60 11.13 75.36 19.36
C GLU A 60 11.84 74.07 19.75
N ALA A 61 12.40 74.00 20.96
CA ALA A 61 13.01 72.77 21.48
C ALA A 61 12.00 71.62 21.60
N LYS A 62 10.78 71.87 22.09
CA LYS A 62 9.75 70.83 22.18
C LYS A 62 9.22 70.41 20.81
N SER A 63 9.08 71.36 19.88
CA SER A 63 8.68 71.08 18.50
C SER A 63 9.70 70.19 17.80
N THR A 64 11.00 70.50 17.93
CA THR A 64 12.07 69.68 17.35
C THR A 64 12.14 68.29 17.99
N GLU A 65 11.97 68.17 19.31
CA GLU A 65 11.87 66.88 20.01
C GLU A 65 10.67 66.05 19.51
N LEU A 66 9.48 66.65 19.38
CA LEU A 66 8.28 65.97 18.88
C LEU A 66 8.41 65.55 17.43
N VAL A 67 9.01 66.38 16.57
CA VAL A 67 9.31 66.03 15.17
C VAL A 67 10.28 64.85 15.11
N HIS A 68 11.29 64.82 15.98
CA HIS A 68 12.21 63.70 16.06
C HIS A 68 11.53 62.41 16.53
N GLN A 69 10.69 62.48 17.58
CA GLN A 69 9.89 61.34 18.05
C GLN A 69 8.92 60.84 16.98
N LEU A 70 8.25 61.75 16.27
CA LEU A 70 7.36 61.40 15.16
C LEU A 70 8.13 60.76 14.00
N SER A 71 9.36 61.21 13.72
CA SER A 71 10.25 60.59 12.74
C SER A 71 10.70 59.18 13.15
N ILE A 72 10.99 58.95 14.43
CA ILE A 72 11.32 57.61 14.92
C ILE A 72 10.08 56.72 14.82
N LEU A 73 8.92 57.20 15.27
CA LEU A 73 7.67 56.44 15.23
C LEU A 73 7.28 56.09 13.79
N SER A 74 7.38 57.04 12.85
CA SER A 74 7.10 56.77 11.44
C SER A 74 8.07 55.75 10.84
N ALA A 75 9.37 55.81 11.18
CA ALA A 75 10.34 54.83 10.75
C ALA A 75 10.07 53.44 11.33
N THR A 76 9.69 53.33 12.61
CA THR A 76 9.31 52.05 13.22
C THR A 76 8.04 51.49 12.59
N HIS A 77 7.02 52.32 12.35
CA HIS A 77 5.79 51.91 11.69
C HIS A 77 6.05 51.43 10.26
N GLN A 78 6.91 52.12 9.50
CA GLN A 78 7.30 51.71 8.17
C GLN A 78 7.96 50.32 8.20
N ARG A 79 8.91 50.09 9.11
CA ARG A 79 9.52 48.76 9.28
C ARG A 79 8.50 47.67 9.60
N TYR A 80 7.54 47.93 10.49
CA TYR A 80 6.47 46.98 10.78
C TYR A 80 5.56 46.73 9.56
N SER A 81 5.28 47.78 8.78
CA SER A 81 4.53 47.66 7.54
C SER A 81 5.29 46.80 6.52
N ASP A 82 6.59 47.03 6.35
CA ASP A 82 7.45 46.27 5.43
C ASP A 82 7.54 44.80 5.86
N LEU A 83 7.71 44.52 7.16
CA LEU A 83 7.72 43.16 7.71
C LEU A 83 6.39 42.44 7.48
N LYS A 84 5.26 43.12 7.71
CA LYS A 84 3.93 42.55 7.44
C LYS A 84 3.72 42.32 5.95
N SER A 85 4.17 43.24 5.11
CA SER A 85 4.07 43.14 3.65
C SER A 85 4.91 41.96 3.12
N ALA A 86 6.11 41.77 3.67
CA ALA A 86 6.95 40.60 3.37
C ALA A 86 6.31 39.29 3.85
N ALA A 87 5.72 39.27 5.05
CA ALA A 87 4.99 38.11 5.56
C ALA A 87 3.77 37.77 4.69
N LEU A 88 2.99 38.77 4.26
CA LEU A 88 1.87 38.58 3.34
C LEU A 88 2.33 38.07 1.97
N ALA A 89 3.43 38.60 1.43
CA ALA A 89 3.98 38.14 0.16
C ALA A 89 4.45 36.68 0.23
N ASN A 90 5.09 36.27 1.34
CA ASN A 90 5.48 34.88 1.55
C ASN A 90 4.26 33.97 1.69
N LEU A 91 3.26 34.36 2.49
CA LEU A 91 2.02 33.59 2.63
C LEU A 91 1.26 33.46 1.31
N GLN A 92 1.26 34.50 0.48
CA GLN A 92 0.67 34.44 -0.86
C GLN A 92 1.41 33.44 -1.74
N LYS A 93 2.75 33.42 -1.67
CA LYS A 93 3.56 32.45 -2.40
C LYS A 93 3.29 31.02 -1.93
N ASP A 94 3.27 30.80 -0.61
CA ASP A 94 2.99 29.48 -0.02
C ASP A 94 1.58 28.98 -0.40
N LEU A 95 0.59 29.88 -0.45
CA LEU A 95 -0.76 29.55 -0.93
C LEU A 95 -0.77 29.13 -2.40
N LEU A 96 -0.07 29.86 -3.27
CA LEU A 96 0.04 29.50 -4.69
C LEU A 96 0.75 28.15 -4.89
N GLU A 97 1.83 27.90 -4.15
CA GLU A 97 2.54 26.61 -4.19
C GLU A 97 1.64 25.47 -3.69
N ALA A 98 0.85 25.68 -2.64
CA ALA A 98 -0.10 24.70 -2.15
C ALA A 98 -1.25 24.43 -3.14
N GLU A 99 -1.77 25.46 -3.80
CA GLU A 99 -2.78 25.33 -4.85
C GLU A 99 -2.24 24.57 -6.06
N GLU A 100 -1.01 24.85 -6.51
CA GLU A 100 -0.37 24.13 -7.60
C GLU A 100 -0.14 22.65 -7.25
N GLN A 101 0.35 22.38 -6.04
CA GLN A 101 0.53 21.02 -5.55
C GLN A 101 -0.81 20.27 -5.50
N TYR A 102 -1.89 20.92 -5.04
CA TYR A 102 -3.22 20.34 -5.00
C TYR A 102 -3.74 20.06 -6.42
N ALA A 103 -3.63 21.01 -7.35
CA ALA A 103 -4.06 20.84 -8.74
C ALA A 103 -3.29 19.70 -9.44
N ASN A 104 -1.98 19.60 -9.20
CA ASN A 104 -1.14 18.51 -9.72
C ASN A 104 -1.53 17.16 -9.11
N ALA A 105 -1.76 17.08 -7.80
CA ALA A 105 -2.20 15.86 -7.14
C ALA A 105 -3.59 15.41 -7.64
N GLN A 106 -4.52 16.36 -7.82
CA GLN A 106 -5.83 16.09 -8.38
C GLN A 106 -5.75 15.58 -9.82
N SER A 107 -4.92 16.21 -10.66
CA SER A 107 -4.72 15.78 -12.06
C SER A 107 -4.09 14.38 -12.12
N ALA A 108 -3.10 14.09 -11.27
CA ALA A 108 -2.51 12.75 -11.18
C ALA A 108 -3.53 11.71 -10.70
N HIS A 109 -4.37 12.05 -9.72
CA HIS A 109 -5.45 11.17 -9.27
C HIS A 109 -6.46 10.89 -10.39
N LEU A 110 -6.89 11.92 -11.13
CA LEU A 110 -7.81 11.74 -12.25
C LEU A 110 -7.21 10.85 -13.34
N ASN A 111 -5.94 11.07 -13.72
CA ASN A 111 -5.25 10.20 -14.68
C ASN A 111 -5.17 8.74 -14.19
N ASN A 112 -4.96 8.51 -12.89
CA ASN A 112 -4.96 7.16 -12.32
C ASN A 112 -6.35 6.52 -12.35
N VAL A 113 -7.40 7.30 -12.11
CA VAL A 113 -8.79 6.84 -12.22
C VAL A 113 -9.13 6.51 -13.67
N ASP A 114 -8.73 7.35 -14.62
CA ASP A 114 -8.94 7.11 -16.06
C ASP A 114 -8.22 5.83 -16.51
N ALA A 115 -6.95 5.65 -16.10
CA ALA A 115 -6.22 4.42 -16.38
C ALA A 115 -6.88 3.17 -15.77
N LEU A 116 -7.50 3.30 -14.58
CA LEU A 116 -8.26 2.22 -13.97
C LEU A 116 -9.55 1.94 -14.74
N ILE A 117 -10.24 2.97 -15.23
CA ILE A 117 -11.43 2.84 -16.07
C ILE A 117 -11.08 2.12 -17.37
N ASP A 118 -9.99 2.51 -18.04
CA ASP A 118 -9.51 1.87 -19.28
C ASP A 118 -9.19 0.39 -19.05
N LEU A 119 -8.48 0.06 -17.97
CA LEU A 119 -8.20 -1.33 -17.59
C LEU A 119 -9.49 -2.15 -17.40
N GLN A 120 -10.52 -1.57 -16.76
CA GLN A 120 -11.80 -2.27 -16.59
C GLN A 120 -12.57 -2.38 -17.90
N GLN A 121 -12.51 -1.37 -18.77
CA GLN A 121 -13.12 -1.44 -20.10
C GLN A 121 -12.48 -2.54 -20.94
N ASP A 122 -11.16 -2.66 -20.94
CA ASP A 122 -10.45 -3.72 -21.65
C ASP A 122 -10.77 -5.09 -21.08
N ARG A 123 -10.84 -5.23 -19.75
CA ARG A 123 -11.29 -6.46 -19.11
C ARG A 123 -12.72 -6.84 -19.54
N LEU A 124 -13.64 -5.88 -19.57
CA LEU A 124 -15.03 -6.11 -20.00
C LEU A 124 -15.11 -6.47 -21.48
N ARG A 125 -14.34 -5.82 -22.35
CA ARG A 125 -14.24 -6.17 -23.77
C ARG A 125 -13.71 -7.59 -23.95
N HIS A 126 -12.63 -7.95 -23.28
CA HIS A 126 -12.10 -9.32 -23.35
C HIS A 126 -13.11 -10.36 -22.86
N LEU A 127 -13.84 -10.08 -21.78
CA LEU A 127 -14.87 -10.98 -21.28
C LEU A 127 -16.03 -11.11 -22.28
N GLN A 128 -16.42 -10.01 -22.91
CA GLN A 128 -17.45 -10.00 -23.95
C GLN A 128 -17.01 -10.77 -25.19
N ASP A 129 -15.77 -10.60 -25.64
CA ASP A 129 -15.21 -11.29 -26.79
C ASP A 129 -15.12 -12.79 -26.53
N GLN A 130 -14.67 -13.20 -25.34
CA GLN A 130 -14.67 -14.61 -24.92
C GLN A 130 -16.08 -15.18 -24.89
N PHE A 131 -17.03 -14.47 -24.29
CA PHE A 131 -18.43 -14.90 -24.25
C PHE A 131 -19.02 -15.07 -25.66
N ASN A 132 -18.78 -14.10 -26.55
CA ASN A 132 -19.25 -14.18 -27.93
C ASN A 132 -18.59 -15.33 -28.70
N ALA A 133 -17.30 -15.59 -28.47
CA ALA A 133 -16.59 -16.71 -29.07
C ALA A 133 -17.13 -18.06 -28.59
N ASP A 134 -17.39 -18.19 -27.29
CA ASP A 134 -17.98 -19.40 -26.69
C ASP A 134 -19.40 -19.64 -27.23
N VAL A 135 -20.22 -18.59 -27.35
CA VAL A 135 -21.56 -18.68 -27.95
C VAL A 135 -21.47 -19.13 -29.40
N ALA A 136 -20.61 -18.50 -30.21
CA ALA A 136 -20.44 -18.87 -31.62
C ALA A 136 -19.93 -20.31 -31.79
N TYR A 137 -19.03 -20.75 -30.92
CA TYR A 137 -18.54 -22.12 -30.88
C TYR A 137 -19.68 -23.11 -30.57
N LEU A 138 -20.46 -22.84 -29.52
CA LEU A 138 -21.61 -23.67 -29.15
C LEU A 138 -22.69 -23.71 -30.25
N GLU A 139 -23.00 -22.57 -30.87
CA GLU A 139 -23.94 -22.51 -32.00
C GLU A 139 -23.46 -23.38 -33.17
N SER A 140 -22.17 -23.32 -33.50
CA SER A 140 -21.57 -24.17 -34.54
C SER A 140 -21.63 -25.66 -34.19
N GLU A 141 -21.29 -26.03 -32.95
CA GLU A 141 -21.36 -27.41 -32.48
C GLU A 141 -22.81 -27.94 -32.54
N PHE A 142 -23.78 -27.17 -32.04
CA PHE A 142 -25.20 -27.56 -32.10
C PHE A 142 -25.72 -27.69 -33.52
N GLU A 143 -25.36 -26.79 -34.43
CA GLU A 143 -25.79 -26.89 -35.83
C GLU A 143 -25.13 -28.10 -36.51
N SER A 144 -23.87 -28.42 -36.19
CA SER A 144 -23.21 -29.63 -36.69
C SER A 144 -23.87 -30.92 -36.17
N GLU A 145 -24.16 -30.99 -34.87
CA GLU A 145 -24.84 -32.13 -34.25
C GLU A 145 -26.25 -32.30 -34.83
N ARG A 146 -26.98 -31.20 -35.00
CA ARG A 146 -28.30 -31.18 -35.63
C ARG A 146 -28.26 -31.71 -37.06
N GLN A 147 -27.27 -31.31 -37.85
CA GLN A 147 -27.06 -31.83 -39.21
C GLN A 147 -26.73 -33.32 -39.19
N GLU A 148 -25.84 -33.78 -38.31
CA GLU A 148 -25.52 -35.20 -38.17
C GLU A 148 -26.73 -36.04 -37.78
N ILE A 149 -27.52 -35.60 -36.79
CA ILE A 149 -28.76 -36.27 -36.37
C ILE A 149 -29.74 -36.31 -37.54
N GLY A 150 -29.91 -35.19 -38.26
CA GLY A 150 -30.75 -35.11 -39.45
C GLY A 150 -30.33 -36.11 -40.53
N MET A 151 -29.03 -36.21 -40.83
CA MET A 151 -28.49 -37.16 -41.80
C MET A 151 -28.66 -38.61 -41.34
N ARG A 152 -28.36 -38.93 -40.08
CA ARG A 152 -28.55 -40.28 -39.52
C ARG A 152 -30.03 -40.70 -39.57
N HIS A 153 -30.93 -39.81 -39.19
CA HIS A 153 -32.37 -40.05 -39.26
C HIS A 153 -32.84 -40.25 -40.71
N LEU A 154 -32.39 -39.41 -41.65
CA LEU A 154 -32.73 -39.56 -43.06
C LEU A 154 -32.24 -40.91 -43.61
N LYS A 155 -30.99 -41.29 -43.31
CA LYS A 155 -30.43 -42.58 -43.71
C LYS A 155 -31.22 -43.75 -43.12
N SER A 156 -31.53 -43.72 -41.83
CA SER A 156 -32.35 -44.77 -41.20
C SER A 156 -33.74 -44.84 -41.83
N LYS A 157 -34.35 -43.71 -42.15
CA LYS A 157 -35.65 -43.66 -42.83
C LYS A 157 -35.57 -44.25 -44.24
N THR A 158 -34.54 -43.93 -45.02
CA THR A 158 -34.35 -44.49 -46.36
C THR A 158 -34.09 -45.99 -46.32
N ASP A 159 -33.31 -46.46 -45.33
CA ASP A 159 -33.00 -47.88 -45.16
C ASP A 159 -34.27 -48.67 -44.81
N ILE A 160 -35.09 -48.17 -43.88
CA ILE A 160 -36.37 -48.78 -43.52
C ILE A 160 -37.32 -48.79 -44.72
N LEU A 161 -37.46 -47.67 -45.44
CA LEU A 161 -38.28 -47.63 -46.66
C LEU A 161 -37.77 -48.60 -47.73
N GLY A 162 -36.45 -48.76 -47.87
CA GLY A 162 -35.85 -49.74 -48.77
C GLY A 162 -36.18 -51.19 -48.38
N ILE A 163 -36.17 -51.51 -47.09
CA ILE A 163 -36.58 -52.83 -46.57
C ILE A 163 -38.07 -53.07 -46.84
N VAL A 164 -38.93 -52.09 -46.55
CA VAL A 164 -40.37 -52.19 -46.80
C VAL A 164 -40.64 -52.41 -48.29
N ASN A 165 -40.04 -51.61 -49.17
CA ASN A 165 -40.21 -51.76 -50.61
C ASN A 165 -39.72 -53.13 -51.12
N ARG A 166 -38.59 -53.63 -50.58
CA ARG A 166 -38.09 -54.97 -50.94
C ARG A 166 -39.03 -56.07 -50.46
N MET A 167 -39.53 -55.95 -49.23
CA MET A 167 -40.50 -56.87 -48.66
C MET A 167 -41.81 -56.88 -49.46
N ASP A 168 -42.29 -55.72 -49.90
CA ASP A 168 -43.47 -55.62 -50.77
C ASP A 168 -43.25 -56.35 -52.10
N ILE A 169 -42.07 -56.19 -52.73
CA ILE A 169 -41.71 -56.91 -53.97
C ILE A 169 -41.69 -58.42 -53.72
N GLU A 170 -41.01 -58.88 -52.66
CA GLU A 170 -40.95 -60.30 -52.29
C GLU A 170 -42.34 -60.89 -52.02
N PHE A 171 -43.23 -60.16 -51.37
CA PHE A 171 -44.62 -60.58 -51.17
C PHE A 171 -45.39 -60.65 -52.49
N THR A 172 -45.22 -59.68 -53.39
CA THR A 172 -45.88 -59.72 -54.70
C THR A 172 -45.38 -60.87 -55.58
N ASP A 173 -44.08 -61.17 -55.53
CA ASP A 173 -43.48 -62.29 -56.26
C ASP A 173 -43.95 -63.63 -55.68
N ALA A 174 -43.95 -63.77 -54.36
CA ALA A 174 -44.48 -64.97 -53.69
C ALA A 174 -45.97 -65.19 -53.96
N GLU A 175 -46.77 -64.11 -54.02
CA GLU A 175 -48.18 -64.19 -54.40
C GLU A 175 -48.34 -64.61 -55.87
N ALA A 176 -47.48 -64.12 -56.78
CA ALA A 176 -47.46 -64.51 -58.18
C ALA A 176 -47.06 -65.99 -58.36
N ASP A 177 -46.01 -66.45 -57.68
CA ASP A 177 -45.55 -67.83 -57.68
C ASP A 177 -46.63 -68.77 -57.14
N ALA A 178 -47.25 -68.44 -56.00
CA ALA A 178 -48.35 -69.23 -55.45
C ALA A 178 -49.55 -69.31 -56.40
N LYS A 179 -49.89 -68.22 -57.12
CA LYS A 179 -50.91 -68.24 -58.18
C LYS A 179 -50.50 -69.12 -59.35
N HIS A 180 -49.24 -69.08 -59.77
CA HIS A 180 -48.72 -69.89 -60.86
C HIS A 180 -48.71 -71.38 -60.50
N GLU A 181 -48.21 -71.74 -59.31
CA GLU A 181 -48.25 -73.11 -58.77
C GLU A 181 -49.69 -73.61 -58.67
N PHE A 182 -50.61 -72.81 -58.13
CA PHE A 182 -52.02 -73.18 -58.06
C PHE A 182 -52.62 -73.43 -59.45
N SER A 183 -52.29 -72.61 -60.45
CA SER A 183 -52.71 -72.83 -61.84
C SER A 183 -52.12 -74.12 -62.41
N SER A 184 -50.83 -74.38 -62.15
CA SER A 184 -50.16 -75.61 -62.60
C SER A 184 -50.77 -76.86 -61.98
N VAL A 185 -50.99 -76.88 -60.66
CA VAL A 185 -51.64 -78.01 -59.97
C VAL A 185 -53.07 -78.20 -60.48
N LYS A 186 -53.79 -77.11 -60.74
CA LYS A 186 -55.13 -77.18 -61.32
C LYS A 186 -55.11 -77.81 -62.72
N ASP A 187 -54.15 -77.46 -63.56
CA ASP A 187 -54.00 -78.02 -64.90
C ASP A 187 -53.53 -79.48 -64.86
N ASP A 188 -52.62 -79.85 -63.95
CA ASP A 188 -52.20 -81.23 -63.71
C ASP A 188 -53.35 -82.12 -63.24
N VAL A 189 -54.17 -81.63 -62.31
CA VAL A 189 -55.38 -82.34 -61.85
C VAL A 189 -56.37 -82.49 -63.00
N LYS A 190 -56.52 -81.47 -63.84
CA LYS A 190 -57.38 -81.56 -65.03
C LYS A 190 -56.85 -82.60 -66.02
N ASN A 191 -55.53 -82.66 -66.26
CA ASN A 191 -54.90 -83.64 -67.13
C ASN A 191 -55.02 -85.06 -66.57
N LYS A 192 -54.73 -85.27 -65.28
CA LYS A 192 -54.93 -86.55 -64.60
C LYS A 192 -56.38 -87.02 -64.70
N ASN A 193 -57.35 -86.15 -64.46
CA ASN A 193 -58.77 -86.48 -64.62
C ASN A 193 -59.12 -86.87 -66.07
N LEU A 194 -58.49 -86.24 -67.07
CA LEU A 194 -58.69 -86.61 -68.48
C LEU A 194 -58.06 -87.98 -68.77
N GLU A 195 -56.85 -88.24 -68.29
CA GLU A 195 -56.16 -89.53 -68.41
C GLU A 195 -56.94 -90.65 -67.70
N GLU A 196 -57.40 -90.42 -66.47
CA GLU A 196 -58.24 -91.34 -65.71
C GLU A 196 -59.58 -91.59 -66.41
N LYS A 197 -60.22 -90.55 -66.96
CA LYS A 197 -61.43 -90.71 -67.77
C LYS A 197 -61.18 -91.55 -69.03
N HIS A 198 -60.02 -91.41 -69.67
CA HIS A 198 -59.63 -92.23 -70.81
C HIS A 198 -59.31 -93.67 -70.40
N ALA A 199 -58.58 -93.87 -69.31
CA ALA A 199 -58.26 -95.18 -68.75
C ALA A 199 -59.51 -95.92 -68.28
N LEU A 200 -60.44 -95.25 -67.59
CA LEU A 200 -61.72 -95.80 -67.17
C LEU A 200 -62.60 -96.17 -68.36
N ARG A 201 -62.56 -95.42 -69.47
CA ARG A 201 -63.27 -95.81 -70.70
C ARG A 201 -62.76 -97.15 -71.23
N ILE A 202 -61.44 -97.30 -71.33
CA ILE A 202 -60.79 -98.53 -71.81
C ILE A 202 -61.05 -99.70 -70.84
N GLN A 203 -60.99 -99.46 -69.53
CA GLN A 203 -61.30 -100.46 -68.51
C GLN A 203 -62.78 -100.82 -68.46
N LEU A 204 -63.71 -99.89 -68.70
CA LEU A 204 -65.15 -100.16 -68.73
C LEU A 204 -65.53 -100.99 -69.95
N GLU A 205 -64.90 -100.74 -71.10
CA GLU A 205 -65.05 -101.58 -72.29
C GLU A 205 -64.59 -103.03 -72.03
N GLY A 206 -63.45 -103.23 -71.34
CA GLY A 206 -62.97 -104.58 -70.96
C GLY A 206 -63.75 -105.23 -69.81
N THR A 207 -64.18 -104.46 -68.80
CA THR A 207 -64.96 -105.01 -67.68
C THR A 207 -66.37 -105.37 -68.05
N VAL A 208 -66.99 -104.75 -69.06
CA VAL A 208 -68.30 -105.21 -69.58
C VAL A 208 -68.21 -106.63 -70.15
N GLU A 209 -67.10 -106.97 -70.82
CA GLU A 209 -66.85 -108.31 -71.36
C GLU A 209 -66.57 -109.34 -70.24
N ASP A 210 -65.83 -108.93 -69.21
CA ASP A 210 -65.51 -109.79 -68.06
C ASP A 210 -66.67 -109.94 -67.06
N LEU A 211 -67.47 -108.89 -66.83
CA LEU A 211 -68.60 -108.86 -65.90
C LEU A 211 -69.73 -109.81 -66.34
N TRP A 212 -69.89 -110.04 -67.64
CA TRP A 212 -70.82 -111.06 -68.13
C TRP A 212 -70.40 -112.47 -67.72
N ARG A 213 -69.09 -112.74 -67.69
CA ARG A 213 -68.51 -114.02 -67.25
C ARG A 213 -68.51 -114.19 -65.73
N GLN A 214 -68.34 -113.08 -64.99
CA GLN A 214 -68.27 -113.08 -63.53
C GLN A 214 -69.65 -113.03 -62.86
N PHE A 215 -70.69 -112.46 -63.48
CA PHE A 215 -72.07 -112.47 -62.94
C PHE A 215 -72.58 -113.90 -62.66
N GLN A 216 -72.24 -114.85 -63.55
CA GLN A 216 -72.61 -116.26 -63.42
C GLN A 216 -71.87 -116.96 -62.26
N SER A 217 -70.67 -116.48 -61.91
CA SER A 217 -69.80 -117.04 -60.87
C SER A 217 -70.09 -116.42 -59.48
N ALA A 218 -70.37 -115.12 -59.43
CA ALA A 218 -70.57 -114.37 -58.19
C ALA A 218 -71.90 -114.69 -57.48
N LEU A 219 -72.95 -115.10 -58.21
CA LEU A 219 -74.25 -115.48 -57.62
C LEU A 219 -74.16 -116.74 -56.75
N ASN A 220 -73.22 -117.64 -57.06
CA ASN A 220 -72.96 -118.87 -56.28
C ASN A 220 -71.98 -118.64 -55.11
N ALA A 221 -71.14 -117.61 -55.17
CA ALA A 221 -70.15 -117.31 -54.13
C ALA A 221 -70.69 -116.39 -53.02
N TYR A 222 -71.60 -115.47 -53.35
CA TYR A 222 -72.13 -114.44 -52.43
C TYR A 222 -72.90 -115.00 -51.22
N THR A 223 -73.56 -116.15 -51.41
CA THR A 223 -74.31 -116.88 -50.37
C THR A 223 -73.41 -117.54 -49.33
N SER A 224 -72.12 -117.76 -49.61
CA SER A 224 -71.20 -118.49 -48.73
C SER A 224 -70.24 -117.60 -47.91
N ALA A 225 -70.00 -116.35 -48.34
CA ALA A 225 -68.90 -115.52 -47.82
C ALA A 225 -69.32 -114.29 -46.99
N THR A 226 -70.61 -114.10 -46.70
CA THR A 226 -71.14 -112.87 -46.06
C THR A 226 -71.12 -112.89 -44.52
N GLU A 227 -70.85 -114.03 -43.89
CA GLU A 227 -70.78 -114.15 -42.42
C GLU A 227 -69.40 -113.83 -41.82
N GLU A 228 -68.30 -114.07 -42.54
CA GLU A 228 -66.95 -114.02 -41.98
C GLU A 228 -66.35 -112.60 -41.90
N ARG A 229 -66.64 -111.74 -42.89
CA ARG A 229 -66.15 -110.34 -42.94
C ARG A 229 -66.82 -109.42 -41.91
N LYS A 230 -68.05 -109.72 -41.48
CA LYS A 230 -68.76 -108.92 -40.47
C LYS A 230 -68.07 -108.97 -39.10
N LYS A 231 -67.53 -110.13 -38.70
CA LYS A 231 -66.84 -110.31 -37.42
C LYS A 231 -65.50 -109.56 -37.34
N GLN A 232 -64.72 -109.53 -38.42
CA GLN A 232 -63.42 -108.85 -38.44
C GLN A 232 -63.54 -107.31 -38.38
N PHE A 233 -64.62 -106.75 -38.92
CA PHE A 233 -64.88 -105.30 -38.89
C PHE A 233 -65.22 -104.80 -37.46
N GLU A 234 -65.94 -105.60 -36.67
CA GLU A 234 -66.30 -105.22 -35.29
C GLU A 234 -65.08 -105.21 -34.35
N GLU A 235 -64.11 -106.11 -34.54
CA GLU A 235 -62.87 -106.13 -33.74
C GLU A 235 -61.94 -104.94 -34.02
N LEU A 236 -61.82 -104.52 -35.28
CA LEU A 236 -61.00 -103.36 -35.65
C LEU A 236 -61.63 -102.05 -35.13
N LYS A 237 -62.95 -101.91 -35.24
CA LYS A 237 -63.69 -100.75 -34.70
C LYS A 237 -63.52 -100.61 -33.18
N ALA A 238 -63.45 -101.71 -32.45
CA ALA A 238 -63.21 -101.71 -31.01
C ALA A 238 -61.77 -101.29 -30.64
N LYS A 239 -60.77 -101.60 -31.48
CA LYS A 239 -59.37 -101.17 -31.29
C LYS A 239 -59.19 -99.68 -31.59
N ASP A 240 -59.82 -99.17 -32.64
CA ASP A 240 -59.74 -97.73 -32.99
C ASP A 240 -60.33 -96.83 -31.90
N LEU A 241 -61.45 -97.25 -31.28
CA LEU A 241 -62.06 -96.52 -30.16
C LEU A 241 -61.17 -96.49 -28.91
N ARG A 242 -60.33 -97.50 -28.67
CA ARG A 242 -59.36 -97.50 -27.55
C ARG A 242 -58.18 -96.59 -27.85
N ASN A 243 -57.63 -96.69 -29.05
CA ASN A 243 -56.51 -95.85 -29.49
C ASN A 243 -56.88 -94.37 -29.50
N ALA A 244 -58.09 -94.00 -29.95
CA ALA A 244 -58.57 -92.63 -29.93
C ALA A 244 -58.64 -92.05 -28.49
N LYS A 245 -59.12 -92.84 -27.52
CA LYS A 245 -59.18 -92.42 -26.10
C LYS A 245 -57.79 -92.25 -25.50
N GLU A 246 -56.83 -93.08 -25.90
CA GLU A 246 -55.45 -92.98 -25.43
C GLU A 246 -54.71 -91.78 -26.04
N ILE A 247 -54.95 -91.47 -27.32
CA ILE A 247 -54.45 -90.26 -27.98
C ILE A 247 -55.00 -89.00 -27.28
N ASP A 248 -56.30 -88.95 -27.00
CA ASP A 248 -56.92 -87.83 -26.27
C ASP A 248 -56.31 -87.63 -24.87
N TYR A 249 -56.02 -88.71 -24.16
CA TYR A 249 -55.36 -88.65 -22.86
C TYR A 249 -53.94 -88.10 -22.96
N GLN A 250 -53.15 -88.60 -23.92
CA GLN A 250 -51.77 -88.12 -24.15
C GLN A 250 -51.75 -86.66 -24.60
N MET A 251 -52.69 -86.23 -25.45
CA MET A 251 -52.82 -84.83 -25.89
C MET A 251 -53.09 -83.88 -24.72
N ARG A 252 -54.00 -84.24 -23.79
CA ARG A 252 -54.26 -83.44 -22.59
C ARG A 252 -53.07 -83.39 -21.65
N LYS A 253 -52.32 -84.50 -21.52
CA LYS A 253 -51.09 -84.55 -20.72
C LYS A 253 -50.00 -83.66 -21.33
N LEU A 254 -49.85 -83.68 -22.65
CA LEU A 254 -48.95 -82.80 -23.40
C LEU A 254 -49.28 -81.32 -23.19
N ALA A 255 -50.56 -80.94 -23.30
CA ALA A 255 -51.01 -79.57 -23.07
C ALA A 255 -50.67 -79.07 -21.65
N LYS A 256 -50.90 -79.89 -20.62
CA LYS A 256 -50.53 -79.55 -19.23
C LYS A 256 -49.02 -79.40 -19.04
N LEU A 257 -48.22 -80.25 -19.68
CA LEU A 257 -46.76 -80.13 -19.64
C LEU A 257 -46.27 -78.89 -20.39
N GLN A 258 -46.89 -78.56 -21.52
CA GLN A 258 -46.61 -77.34 -22.28
C GLN A 258 -46.88 -76.08 -21.45
N GLU A 259 -48.00 -76.04 -20.73
CA GLU A 259 -48.39 -74.94 -19.85
C GLU A 259 -47.47 -74.83 -18.62
N SER A 260 -47.05 -75.96 -18.06
CA SER A 260 -46.00 -76.00 -17.03
C SER A 260 -44.69 -75.39 -17.54
N ILE A 261 -44.24 -75.80 -18.72
CA ILE A 261 -43.01 -75.28 -19.34
C ILE A 261 -43.13 -73.78 -19.62
N SER A 262 -44.26 -73.29 -20.14
CA SER A 262 -44.44 -71.86 -20.38
C SER A 262 -44.42 -71.05 -19.08
N SER A 263 -45.07 -71.54 -18.02
CA SER A 263 -45.05 -70.90 -16.71
C SER A 263 -43.65 -70.86 -16.08
N LEU A 264 -42.86 -71.93 -16.23
CA LEU A 264 -41.48 -72.00 -15.77
C LEU A 264 -40.57 -71.08 -16.57
N LYS A 265 -40.74 -71.00 -17.89
CA LYS A 265 -40.01 -70.05 -18.76
C LYS A 265 -40.30 -68.60 -18.36
N GLN A 266 -41.56 -68.26 -18.09
CA GLN A 266 -41.95 -66.91 -17.65
C GLN A 266 -41.39 -66.55 -16.26
N LYS A 267 -41.39 -67.52 -15.32
CA LYS A 267 -40.73 -67.34 -14.02
C LYS A 267 -39.23 -67.14 -14.17
N HIS A 268 -38.58 -67.91 -15.04
CA HIS A 268 -37.15 -67.80 -15.31
C HIS A 268 -36.78 -66.44 -15.92
N SER A 269 -37.53 -65.98 -16.93
CA SER A 269 -37.31 -64.65 -17.52
C SER A 269 -37.54 -63.53 -16.50
N HIS A 270 -38.54 -63.67 -15.64
CA HIS A 270 -38.79 -62.70 -14.57
C HIS A 270 -37.64 -62.64 -13.56
N ILE A 271 -37.12 -63.80 -13.11
CA ILE A 271 -35.97 -63.88 -12.20
C ILE A 271 -34.71 -63.29 -12.85
N LEU A 272 -34.46 -63.57 -14.12
CA LEU A 272 -33.33 -62.99 -14.84
C LEU A 272 -33.43 -61.46 -14.90
N HIS A 273 -34.60 -60.93 -15.27
CA HIS A 273 -34.80 -59.49 -15.38
C HIS A 273 -34.67 -58.77 -14.02
N THR A 274 -35.20 -59.35 -12.93
CA THR A 274 -35.07 -58.77 -11.60
C THR A 274 -33.62 -58.78 -11.12
N HIS A 275 -32.87 -59.86 -11.36
CA HIS A 275 -31.44 -59.91 -11.05
C HIS A 275 -30.62 -58.95 -11.90
N GLU A 276 -30.93 -58.79 -13.19
CA GLU A 276 -30.24 -57.85 -14.07
C GLU A 276 -30.47 -56.40 -13.62
N SER A 277 -31.72 -56.04 -13.27
CA SER A 277 -32.05 -54.73 -12.71
C SER A 277 -31.36 -54.47 -11.38
N GLN A 278 -31.31 -55.46 -10.48
CA GLN A 278 -30.58 -55.35 -9.21
C GLN A 278 -29.07 -55.18 -9.43
N LEU A 279 -28.48 -55.93 -10.35
CA LEU A 279 -27.06 -55.81 -10.69
C LEU A 279 -26.74 -54.45 -11.32
N GLN A 280 -27.62 -53.93 -12.17
CA GLN A 280 -27.49 -52.61 -12.77
C GLN A 280 -27.56 -51.52 -11.69
N GLY A 281 -28.53 -51.57 -10.78
CA GLY A 281 -28.62 -50.64 -9.65
C GLY A 281 -27.38 -50.69 -8.73
N LEU A 282 -26.86 -51.88 -8.44
CA LEU A 282 -25.62 -52.03 -7.66
C LEU A 282 -24.39 -51.47 -8.40
N ARG A 283 -24.31 -51.61 -9.73
CA ARG A 283 -23.23 -51.00 -10.54
C ARG A 283 -23.31 -49.48 -10.50
N GLU A 284 -24.49 -48.90 -10.68
CA GLU A 284 -24.70 -47.45 -10.61
C GLU A 284 -24.34 -46.89 -9.23
N LEU A 285 -24.73 -47.57 -8.15
CA LEU A 285 -24.33 -47.19 -6.79
C LEU A 285 -22.82 -47.29 -6.60
N ARG A 286 -22.17 -48.34 -7.10
CA ARG A 286 -20.71 -48.50 -7.06
C ARG A 286 -20.01 -47.36 -7.81
N GLU A 287 -20.46 -47.02 -9.00
CA GLU A 287 -19.90 -45.93 -9.81
C GLU A 287 -20.11 -44.57 -9.14
N ARG A 288 -21.29 -44.32 -8.57
CA ARG A 288 -21.57 -43.10 -7.80
C ARG A 288 -20.68 -42.97 -6.57
N ILE A 289 -20.49 -44.05 -5.80
CA ILE A 289 -19.59 -44.04 -4.65
C ILE A 289 -18.14 -43.85 -5.11
N SER A 290 -17.74 -44.48 -6.22
CA SER A 290 -16.40 -44.32 -6.78
C SER A 290 -16.13 -42.89 -7.25
N SER A 291 -17.09 -42.24 -7.92
CA SER A 291 -16.96 -40.85 -8.35
C SER A 291 -16.91 -39.88 -7.17
N GLN A 292 -17.78 -40.07 -6.17
CA GLN A 292 -17.73 -39.31 -4.91
C GLN A 292 -16.38 -39.50 -4.19
N PHE A 293 -15.86 -40.72 -4.14
CA PHE A 293 -14.55 -41.00 -3.54
C PHE A 293 -13.41 -40.32 -4.31
N GLN A 294 -13.43 -40.35 -5.65
CA GLN A 294 -12.44 -39.66 -6.46
C GLN A 294 -12.50 -38.14 -6.28
N ALA A 295 -13.70 -37.56 -6.28
CA ALA A 295 -13.90 -36.13 -6.01
C ALA A 295 -13.40 -35.73 -4.62
N MET A 296 -13.72 -36.52 -3.59
CA MET A 296 -13.23 -36.29 -2.23
C MET A 296 -11.72 -36.45 -2.13
N LYS A 297 -11.11 -37.42 -2.83
CA LYS A 297 -9.66 -37.62 -2.87
C LYS A 297 -8.95 -36.44 -3.53
N LEU A 298 -9.50 -35.91 -4.62
CA LEU A 298 -8.99 -34.69 -5.28
C LEU A 298 -9.11 -33.47 -4.34
N SER A 299 -10.26 -33.28 -3.71
CA SER A 299 -10.47 -32.20 -2.72
C SER A 299 -9.49 -32.29 -1.54
N MET A 300 -9.25 -33.50 -1.02
CA MET A 300 -8.27 -33.75 0.03
C MET A 300 -6.84 -33.44 -0.45
N SER A 301 -6.49 -33.81 -1.68
CA SER A 301 -5.17 -33.49 -2.27
C SER A 301 -4.96 -31.99 -2.41
N ILE A 302 -5.98 -31.27 -2.90
CA ILE A 302 -5.95 -29.81 -3.06
C ILE A 302 -5.82 -29.13 -1.69
N SER A 303 -6.59 -29.57 -0.69
CA SER A 303 -6.50 -29.04 0.67
C SER A 303 -5.11 -29.28 1.29
N ARG A 304 -4.53 -30.47 1.12
CA ARG A 304 -3.17 -30.77 1.58
C ARG A 304 -2.13 -29.89 0.90
N GLU A 305 -2.26 -29.67 -0.41
CA GLU A 305 -1.33 -28.81 -1.15
C GLU A 305 -1.44 -27.34 -0.73
N ARG A 306 -2.67 -26.85 -0.48
CA ARG A 306 -2.91 -25.50 0.06
C ARG A 306 -2.26 -25.33 1.43
N GLU A 307 -2.45 -26.26 2.35
CA GLU A 307 -1.85 -26.16 3.69
C GLU A 307 -0.33 -26.29 3.64
N LYS A 308 0.23 -27.12 2.75
CA LYS A 308 1.68 -27.18 2.52
C LYS A 308 2.24 -25.84 2.05
N ARG A 309 1.57 -25.19 1.09
CA ARG A 309 1.97 -23.85 0.59
C ARG A 309 1.88 -22.81 1.69
N ARG A 310 0.76 -22.78 2.44
CA ARG A 310 0.57 -21.86 3.57
C ARG A 310 1.64 -22.03 4.64
N LEU A 311 2.02 -23.27 4.96
CA LEU A 311 3.10 -23.55 5.90
C LEU A 311 4.47 -23.09 5.36
N ALA A 312 4.74 -23.30 4.08
CA ALA A 312 5.97 -22.83 3.44
C ALA A 312 6.06 -21.30 3.47
N ASP A 313 4.98 -20.60 3.10
CA ASP A 313 4.89 -19.14 3.13
C ASP A 313 5.11 -18.62 4.56
N LEU A 314 4.41 -19.19 5.55
CA LEU A 314 4.56 -18.80 6.94
C LEU A 314 5.99 -19.03 7.45
N SER A 315 6.63 -20.15 7.07
CA SER A 315 8.02 -20.42 7.40
C SER A 315 8.97 -19.41 6.78
N VAL A 316 8.77 -19.03 5.51
CA VAL A 316 9.58 -18.01 4.82
C VAL A 316 9.41 -16.66 5.50
N MET A 317 8.17 -16.23 5.74
CA MET A 317 7.88 -14.96 6.40
C MET A 317 8.45 -14.91 7.81
N SER A 318 8.29 -16.00 8.60
CA SER A 318 8.88 -16.12 9.93
C SER A 318 10.42 -16.04 9.89
N ASN A 319 11.06 -16.73 8.96
CA ASN A 319 12.51 -16.66 8.81
C ASN A 319 12.98 -15.27 8.37
N GLN A 320 12.23 -14.58 7.52
CA GLN A 320 12.53 -13.19 7.12
C GLN A 320 12.40 -12.23 8.31
N THR A 321 11.33 -12.32 9.10
CA THR A 321 11.16 -11.46 10.28
C THR A 321 12.22 -11.75 11.33
N ILE A 322 12.57 -13.02 11.57
CA ILE A 322 13.68 -13.40 12.46
C ILE A 322 15.00 -12.79 11.97
N LYS A 323 15.29 -12.83 10.66
CA LYS A 323 16.51 -12.20 10.10
C LYS A 323 16.52 -10.68 10.29
N LEU A 324 15.38 -10.02 10.05
CA LEU A 324 15.25 -8.58 10.26
C LEU A 324 15.45 -8.20 11.73
N LEU A 325 14.82 -8.95 12.64
CA LEU A 325 14.98 -8.75 14.08
C LEU A 325 16.41 -8.97 14.54
N ARG A 326 17.07 -10.05 14.08
CA ARG A 326 18.50 -10.29 14.35
C ARG A 326 19.37 -9.14 13.85
N SER A 327 19.14 -8.65 12.62
CA SER A 327 19.88 -7.49 12.10
C SER A 327 19.67 -6.22 12.96
N ARG A 328 18.46 -6.01 13.49
CA ARG A 328 18.20 -4.90 14.42
C ARG A 328 18.92 -5.09 15.76
N VAL A 329 18.94 -6.31 16.30
CA VAL A 329 19.70 -6.65 17.51
C VAL A 329 21.20 -6.43 17.28
N ASP A 330 21.75 -6.89 16.17
CA ASP A 330 23.17 -6.69 15.82
C ASP A 330 23.54 -5.19 15.73
N LYS A 331 22.64 -4.36 15.18
CA LYS A 331 22.80 -2.90 15.14
C LYS A 331 22.75 -2.29 16.54
N ALA A 332 21.79 -2.71 17.37
CA ALA A 332 21.68 -2.25 18.75
C ALA A 332 22.91 -2.63 19.58
N GLU A 333 23.37 -3.87 19.48
CA GLU A 333 24.62 -4.31 20.11
C GLU A 333 25.83 -3.51 19.63
N ARG A 334 25.91 -3.20 18.34
CA ARG A 334 26.99 -2.36 17.80
C ARG A 334 26.96 -0.96 18.38
N ILE A 335 25.77 -0.35 18.49
CA ILE A 335 25.60 0.97 19.11
C ILE A 335 26.03 0.93 20.57
N ILE A 336 25.61 -0.10 21.33
CA ILE A 336 26.00 -0.27 22.74
C ILE A 336 27.52 -0.45 22.86
N LYS A 337 28.12 -1.34 22.06
CA LYS A 337 29.58 -1.56 22.06
C LYS A 337 30.36 -0.27 21.73
N LEU A 338 29.90 0.51 20.74
CA LEU A 338 30.49 1.81 20.43
C LEU A 338 30.30 2.83 21.57
N ALA A 339 29.13 2.86 22.20
CA ALA A 339 28.87 3.71 23.35
C ALA A 339 29.76 3.33 24.54
N GLU A 340 29.95 2.04 24.83
CA GLU A 340 30.88 1.56 25.86
C GLU A 340 32.33 1.93 25.55
N MET A 341 32.77 1.80 24.30
CA MET A 341 34.10 2.24 23.87
C MET A 341 34.28 3.75 24.04
N ASN A 342 33.27 4.54 23.68
CA ASN A 342 33.29 6.00 23.86
C ASN A 342 33.29 6.39 25.34
N ASN A 343 32.48 5.75 26.18
CA ASN A 343 32.44 6.00 27.63
C ASN A 343 33.79 5.76 28.32
N ARG A 344 34.67 4.90 27.77
CA ARG A 344 36.05 4.72 28.29
C ARG A 344 36.95 5.93 28.04
N MET A 345 36.66 6.72 27.01
CA MET A 345 37.43 7.91 26.62
C MET A 345 36.87 9.20 27.22
N GLU A 346 35.73 9.13 27.91
CA GLU A 346 35.08 10.26 28.56
C GLU A 346 35.74 10.61 29.89
N SER A 347 35.76 11.89 30.21
CA SER A 347 36.27 12.38 31.50
C SER A 347 35.33 11.98 32.66
N ASP A 348 35.86 11.86 33.88
CA ASP A 348 35.03 11.50 35.04
C ASP A 348 33.90 12.53 35.29
N GLU A 349 34.12 13.80 34.95
CA GLU A 349 33.07 14.84 35.03
C GLU A 349 31.90 14.57 34.08
N GLU A 350 32.18 14.10 32.85
CA GLU A 350 31.17 13.78 31.85
C GLU A 350 30.49 12.44 32.15
N ARG A 351 31.18 11.50 32.79
CA ARG A 351 30.60 10.24 33.26
C ARG A 351 29.59 10.45 34.39
N VAL A 352 29.89 11.38 35.31
CA VAL A 352 28.98 11.71 36.43
C VAL A 352 27.87 12.68 35.99
N TRP A 353 28.16 13.61 35.06
CA TRP A 353 27.19 14.60 34.55
C TRP A 353 27.10 14.61 33.00
N PRO A 354 26.56 13.55 32.36
CA PRO A 354 26.57 13.43 30.90
C PRO A 354 25.79 14.50 30.13
N PHE A 355 24.83 15.15 30.78
CA PHE A 355 23.92 16.13 30.16
C PHE A 355 24.11 17.55 30.71
N GLY A 356 25.27 17.80 31.34
CA GLY A 356 25.59 19.07 31.98
C GLY A 356 25.01 19.19 33.39
N LYS A 357 25.52 20.16 34.16
CA LYS A 357 24.86 20.60 35.40
C LYS A 357 23.62 21.38 34.97
N SER A 358 22.45 21.00 35.47
CA SER A 358 21.25 21.81 35.28
C SER A 358 21.52 23.18 35.90
N THR A 359 21.90 24.16 35.11
CA THR A 359 21.88 25.57 35.54
C THR A 359 20.45 26.05 35.41
N VAL A 360 19.55 25.45 36.18
CA VAL A 360 18.38 26.17 36.66
C VAL A 360 18.90 26.89 37.91
N PRO A 361 19.12 28.21 37.88
CA PRO A 361 19.23 28.94 39.13
C PRO A 361 17.91 28.75 39.87
N ASP A 362 17.97 28.29 41.12
CA ASP A 362 16.90 28.41 42.10
C ASP A 362 16.42 29.88 42.11
N VAL A 363 15.36 30.16 41.35
CA VAL A 363 14.62 31.41 41.40
C VAL A 363 13.15 31.02 41.44
N ASP A 364 12.75 30.32 42.51
CA ASP A 364 11.34 30.09 42.84
C ASP A 364 11.16 30.09 44.35
N GLU A 365 11.26 31.29 44.96
CA GLU A 365 10.68 31.56 46.29
C GLU A 365 9.60 32.66 46.26
N GLN A 366 9.18 33.15 45.08
CA GLN A 366 8.16 34.20 44.99
C GLN A 366 7.17 33.99 43.85
N ALA A 367 6.50 32.84 43.83
CA ALA A 367 5.24 32.67 43.10
C ALA A 367 4.38 31.55 43.70
N ALA A 368 4.18 31.59 45.02
CA ALA A 368 3.07 30.87 45.63
C ALA A 368 1.76 31.62 45.32
N ASN A 369 1.12 31.27 44.21
CA ASN A 369 -0.34 31.15 44.13
C ASN A 369 -0.78 30.50 42.81
N GLY A 370 -1.26 29.27 42.94
CA GLY A 370 -2.32 28.70 42.11
C GLY A 370 -1.93 28.15 40.75
N GLU A 371 -1.51 26.89 40.71
CA GLU A 371 -2.29 25.80 40.08
C GLU A 371 -1.47 24.50 40.11
N THR A 372 -1.97 23.53 40.87
CA THR A 372 -1.44 22.18 41.02
C THR A 372 -1.55 21.42 39.69
N VAL A 373 -0.43 21.18 39.02
CA VAL A 373 -0.33 20.14 37.98
C VAL A 373 0.33 18.92 38.59
N GLN A 374 -0.48 17.86 38.65
CA GLN A 374 -0.15 16.51 39.05
C GLN A 374 1.10 15.97 38.33
N GLU A 375 1.98 15.36 39.13
CA GLU A 375 2.84 14.27 38.70
C GLU A 375 1.99 13.16 38.05
N ASP A 376 2.32 12.79 36.82
CA ASP A 376 1.83 11.55 36.23
C ASP A 376 2.98 10.90 35.47
N SER A 377 3.71 10.06 36.20
CA SER A 377 4.52 9.00 35.63
C SER A 377 3.61 8.07 34.82
N LYS A 378 3.70 8.08 33.49
CA LYS A 378 3.07 7.05 32.64
C LYS A 378 4.12 6.33 31.81
N SER A 379 4.51 5.19 32.37
CA SER A 379 5.01 4.03 31.65
C SER A 379 4.08 3.60 30.52
N PHE A 380 4.70 3.19 29.41
CA PHE A 380 4.40 2.01 28.60
C PHE A 380 2.93 1.57 28.45
N ALA A 381 2.50 1.53 27.17
CA ALA A 381 1.47 0.69 26.56
C ALA A 381 0.15 1.36 26.10
N GLU A 382 0.06 1.44 24.77
CA GLU A 382 -1.02 0.89 23.92
C GLU A 382 -2.23 1.77 23.55
N GLY A 383 -2.35 1.97 22.22
CA GLY A 383 -3.64 1.89 21.52
C GLY A 383 -4.31 3.20 21.09
N SER A 384 -4.29 3.42 19.76
CA SER A 384 -5.27 4.24 19.00
C SER A 384 -5.08 5.77 19.13
N LYS A 385 -4.95 6.56 18.07
CA LYS A 385 -5.79 6.61 16.86
C LYS A 385 -5.02 7.22 15.69
N THR A 386 -5.52 6.88 14.51
CA THR A 386 -5.28 7.46 13.20
C THR A 386 -5.33 8.98 13.21
N ASP A 387 -4.20 9.64 12.97
CA ASP A 387 -4.18 11.01 12.45
C ASP A 387 -2.93 11.22 11.59
N LYS A 388 -3.12 11.79 10.40
CA LYS A 388 -2.07 12.03 9.40
C LYS A 388 -1.00 13.05 9.84
N ASN A 389 -1.09 13.59 11.05
CA ASN A 389 -0.10 14.45 11.70
C ASN A 389 0.86 13.72 12.66
N GLY A 390 0.68 12.40 12.88
CA GLY A 390 1.52 11.61 13.78
C GLY A 390 2.99 11.48 13.35
N GLY A 391 3.29 11.59 12.06
CA GLY A 391 4.66 11.48 11.55
C GLY A 391 5.56 12.63 12.00
N ILE A 392 5.05 13.86 11.97
CA ILE A 392 5.83 15.05 12.35
C ILE A 392 6.04 15.09 13.86
N HIS A 393 5.01 14.75 14.65
CA HIS A 393 5.11 14.73 16.10
C HIS A 393 6.06 13.64 16.61
N ALA A 394 6.04 12.45 15.99
CA ALA A 394 7.01 11.38 16.28
C ALA A 394 8.44 11.78 15.87
N SER A 395 8.62 12.45 14.72
CA SER A 395 9.93 12.94 14.30
C SER A 395 10.47 14.07 15.20
N ILE A 396 9.61 14.95 15.71
CA ILE A 396 10.00 15.99 16.68
C ILE A 396 10.44 15.33 18.00
N GLU A 397 9.74 14.29 18.44
CA GLU A 397 10.09 13.52 19.63
C GLU A 397 11.41 12.74 19.45
N GLU A 398 11.65 12.17 18.26
CA GLU A 398 12.94 11.54 17.89
C GLU A 398 14.11 12.55 17.88
N LEU A 399 13.90 13.76 17.35
CA LEU A 399 14.90 14.83 17.36
C LEU A 399 15.19 15.35 18.78
N GLN A 400 14.15 15.42 19.63
CA GLN A 400 14.31 15.75 21.04
C GLN A 400 15.09 14.66 21.80
N LEU A 401 14.92 13.37 21.48
CA LEU A 401 15.71 12.28 22.05
C LEU A 401 17.21 12.43 21.75
N LEU A 402 17.56 12.89 20.54
CA LEU A 402 18.95 13.06 20.12
C LEU A 402 19.57 14.39 20.61
N SER A 403 18.77 15.35 21.08
CA SER A 403 19.26 16.64 21.59
C SER A 403 20.29 16.49 22.71
N LYS A 404 20.06 15.54 23.63
CA LYS A 404 20.97 15.22 24.75
C LYS A 404 22.29 14.61 24.26
N PHE A 405 22.24 13.78 23.22
CA PHE A 405 23.44 13.26 22.58
C PHE A 405 24.24 14.36 21.89
N HIS A 406 23.56 15.26 21.14
CA HIS A 406 24.19 16.39 20.49
C HIS A 406 24.83 17.37 21.49
N TYR A 407 24.21 17.59 22.65
CA TYR A 407 24.82 18.36 23.72
C TYR A 407 26.16 17.75 24.16
N ARG A 408 26.18 16.44 24.44
CA ARG A 408 27.40 15.71 24.85
C ARG A 408 28.47 15.76 23.75
N TYR A 409 28.08 15.55 22.50
CA TYR A 409 28.97 15.64 21.34
C TYR A 409 29.58 17.04 21.17
N ASN A 410 28.76 18.09 21.28
CA ASN A 410 29.22 19.47 21.15
C ASN A 410 30.18 19.86 22.28
N ARG A 411 29.94 19.40 23.51
CA ARG A 411 30.86 19.60 24.64
C ARG A 411 32.22 18.99 24.37
N ALA A 412 32.27 17.71 23.99
CA ALA A 412 33.53 17.04 23.65
C ALA A 412 34.25 17.73 22.47
N ALA A 413 33.49 18.24 21.48
CA ALA A 413 34.05 19.01 20.37
C ALA A 413 34.66 20.34 20.81
N LEU A 414 34.04 21.05 21.76
CA LEU A 414 34.59 22.28 22.35
C LEU A 414 35.86 22.02 23.15
N ASP A 415 35.88 20.95 23.94
CA ASP A 415 37.05 20.58 24.74
C ASP A 415 38.23 20.17 23.84
N ARG A 416 37.97 19.43 22.75
CA ARG A 416 38.97 19.14 21.71
C ARG A 416 39.55 20.43 21.12
N LEU A 417 38.70 21.40 20.74
CA LEU A 417 39.15 22.67 20.19
C LEU A 417 39.96 23.49 21.20
N ALA A 418 39.59 23.45 22.49
CA ALA A 418 40.34 24.10 23.55
C ALA A 418 41.74 23.47 23.74
N LEU A 419 41.83 22.15 23.70
CA LEU A 419 43.10 21.40 23.74
C LEU A 419 43.98 21.66 22.52
N GLU A 420 43.39 21.76 21.32
CA GLU A 420 44.13 22.11 20.11
C GLU A 420 44.71 23.52 20.20
N ARG A 421 43.95 24.47 20.72
CA ARG A 421 44.42 25.84 20.93
C ARG A 421 45.53 25.92 21.97
N SER A 422 45.40 25.19 23.10
CA SER A 422 46.44 25.16 24.12
C SER A 422 47.72 24.49 23.62
N LYS A 423 47.61 23.40 22.85
CA LYS A 423 48.74 22.76 22.17
C LYS A 423 49.42 23.70 21.20
N ALA A 424 48.66 24.42 20.36
CA ALA A 424 49.22 25.39 19.42
C ALA A 424 50.02 26.48 20.14
N ARG A 425 49.46 27.02 21.23
CA ARG A 425 50.14 27.99 22.09
C ARG A 425 51.42 27.42 22.72
N LEU A 426 51.36 26.22 23.29
CA LEU A 426 52.53 25.58 23.90
C LEU A 426 53.62 25.27 22.87
N LEU A 427 53.26 24.93 21.63
CA LEU A 427 54.23 24.76 20.55
C LEU A 427 54.89 26.08 20.16
N GLU A 428 54.13 27.17 20.13
CA GLU A 428 54.68 28.51 19.89
C GLU A 428 55.62 28.93 21.01
N GLU A 429 55.22 28.75 22.27
CA GLU A 429 56.08 28.99 23.45
C GLU A 429 57.33 28.09 23.42
N ASN A 430 57.20 26.81 23.07
CA ASN A 430 58.35 25.90 22.93
C ASN A 430 59.30 26.35 21.82
N ASN A 431 58.77 26.80 20.68
CA ASN A 431 59.57 27.33 19.58
C ASN A 431 60.29 28.63 19.99
N GLN A 432 59.62 29.51 20.74
CA GLN A 432 60.23 30.72 21.31
C GLN A 432 61.32 30.36 22.31
N LEU A 433 61.08 29.41 23.22
CA LEU A 433 62.09 28.95 24.17
C LEU A 433 63.28 28.28 23.48
N ARG A 434 63.05 27.45 22.46
CA ARG A 434 64.12 26.88 21.62
C ARG A 434 64.90 27.97 20.90
N TYR A 435 64.24 29.01 20.42
CA TYR A 435 64.88 30.15 19.79
C TYR A 435 65.73 30.94 20.79
N VAL A 436 65.22 31.23 21.99
CA VAL A 436 65.96 31.91 23.06
C VAL A 436 67.13 31.05 23.56
N LEU A 437 66.93 29.74 23.72
CA LEU A 437 68.00 28.81 24.08
C LEU A 437 69.07 28.76 23.00
N LYS A 438 68.68 28.74 21.73
CA LYS A 438 69.61 28.85 20.60
C LYS A 438 70.39 30.16 20.67
N GLN A 439 69.74 31.30 20.90
CA GLN A 439 70.41 32.59 21.08
C GLN A 439 71.37 32.59 22.29
N TYR A 440 71.00 31.95 23.40
CA TYR A 440 71.87 31.84 24.58
C TYR A 440 73.10 30.97 24.32
N LEU A 441 72.93 29.83 23.64
CA LEU A 441 74.03 28.96 23.22
C LEU A 441 74.93 29.62 22.18
N ASP A 442 74.36 30.33 21.22
CA ASP A 442 75.06 31.18 20.25
C ASP A 442 75.82 32.33 20.97
N GLY A 443 75.31 32.82 22.11
CA GLY A 443 76.01 33.81 22.93
C GLY A 443 77.21 33.25 23.73
N ILE A 444 77.24 31.94 24.01
CA ILE A 444 78.30 31.28 24.82
C ILE A 444 79.30 30.54 23.94
N SER A 445 78.85 29.95 22.83
CA SER A 445 79.69 29.21 21.90
C SER A 445 80.12 30.11 20.74
N VAL A 446 81.39 30.00 20.33
CA VAL A 446 81.92 30.76 19.19
C VAL A 446 81.75 29.91 17.93
N SER A 447 80.70 30.16 17.16
CA SER A 447 80.39 29.50 15.89
C SER A 447 80.62 30.46 14.71
N GLU A 448 80.76 29.95 13.48
CA GLU A 448 80.86 30.79 12.29
C GLU A 448 79.58 31.62 12.04
N THR A 449 78.43 31.10 12.48
CA THR A 449 77.14 31.79 12.41
C THR A 449 77.06 32.96 13.37
N THR A 450 77.65 32.86 14.56
CA THR A 450 77.63 33.95 15.53
C THR A 450 78.41 35.11 14.95
N LEU A 451 79.66 34.92 14.52
CA LEU A 451 80.53 35.98 13.97
C LEU A 451 79.97 36.80 12.78
N LYS A 452 79.00 36.25 12.03
CA LYS A 452 78.35 36.93 10.89
C LYS A 452 77.22 37.89 11.28
N TYR A 453 76.58 37.69 12.43
CA TYR A 453 75.49 38.54 12.92
C TYR A 453 75.98 39.55 13.97
N GLU A 454 75.14 40.49 14.38
CA GLU A 454 75.44 41.50 15.40
C GLU A 454 75.74 40.84 16.77
N ASN A 455 76.98 40.93 17.27
CA ASN A 455 77.37 40.36 18.56
C ASN A 455 78.19 41.32 19.42
N SER A 456 78.25 41.02 20.72
CA SER A 456 79.11 41.68 21.71
C SER A 456 80.57 41.20 21.72
N LEU A 457 80.90 40.12 21.00
CA LEU A 457 82.23 39.48 21.03
C LEU A 457 83.31 40.24 20.24
N LEU A 458 82.92 41.09 19.28
CA LEU A 458 83.82 41.87 18.43
C LEU A 458 83.47 43.36 18.54
N VAL A 459 84.30 44.11 19.25
CA VAL A 459 84.20 45.58 19.35
C VAL A 459 85.15 46.18 18.33
N VAL A 460 84.59 46.71 17.25
CA VAL A 460 85.36 47.41 16.22
C VAL A 460 85.21 48.90 16.45
N ASN A 461 86.33 49.61 16.65
CA ASN A 461 86.38 51.08 16.80
C ASN A 461 85.51 51.65 17.95
N GLY A 462 85.55 51.04 19.13
CA GLY A 462 84.87 51.56 20.34
C GLY A 462 83.33 51.52 20.28
N ARG A 463 82.75 50.88 19.26
CA ARG A 463 81.31 50.66 19.12
C ARG A 463 81.04 49.16 19.27
N THR A 464 80.31 48.80 20.32
CA THR A 464 79.74 47.45 20.47
C THR A 464 78.54 47.34 19.53
N ASN A 465 78.49 46.31 18.68
CA ASN A 465 77.31 45.99 17.85
C ASN A 465 76.22 45.23 18.65
N ALA A 466 76.29 45.22 19.98
CA ALA A 466 75.24 44.65 20.80
C ALA A 466 74.03 45.61 20.80
N PRO A 467 72.78 45.12 20.65
CA PRO A 467 71.60 45.94 20.84
C PRO A 467 71.52 46.36 22.31
N LEU A 468 72.09 47.52 22.62
CA LEU A 468 71.88 48.20 23.90
C LEU A 468 70.39 48.56 23.96
N LYS A 469 69.73 48.19 25.06
CA LYS A 469 68.34 48.53 25.32
C LYS A 469 68.23 50.06 25.35
N HIS A 470 67.82 50.67 24.24
CA HIS A 470 67.42 52.06 24.23
C HIS A 470 66.22 52.18 25.19
N ILE A 471 66.41 52.85 26.32
CA ILE A 471 65.32 53.48 27.07
C ILE A 471 64.86 54.68 26.23
N GLY A 472 64.34 54.39 25.03
CA GLY A 472 63.55 55.35 24.28
C GLY A 472 62.18 55.35 24.92
N GLY A 473 61.74 56.51 25.41
CA GLY A 473 60.42 56.70 25.97
C GLY A 473 59.37 56.08 25.05
N ARG A 474 58.70 55.04 25.56
CA ARG A 474 57.53 54.47 24.91
C ARG A 474 56.46 55.55 25.01
N THR A 475 56.15 56.20 23.90
CA THR A 475 55.00 57.09 23.80
C THR A 475 53.75 56.25 24.01
N ILE A 476 53.26 56.22 25.25
CA ILE A 476 51.97 55.61 25.58
C ILE A 476 50.93 56.44 24.84
N THR A 477 50.32 55.87 23.81
CA THR A 477 49.18 56.51 23.16
C THR A 477 47.97 56.40 24.10
N VAL A 478 47.09 57.41 24.08
CA VAL A 478 45.91 57.53 24.99
C VAL A 478 45.02 56.27 24.97
N VAL A 479 45.08 55.48 23.89
CA VAL A 479 44.33 54.23 23.72
C VAL A 479 44.89 53.09 24.59
N GLU A 480 46.22 52.98 24.73
CA GLU A 480 46.85 51.93 25.55
C GLU A 480 46.70 52.18 27.05
N GLY A 481 46.64 53.45 27.48
CA GLY A 481 46.32 53.82 28.87
C GLY A 481 44.90 53.43 29.30
N GLY A 482 43.92 53.51 28.39
CA GLY A 482 42.53 53.13 28.66
C GLY A 482 42.34 51.61 28.86
N LEU A 483 43.14 50.79 28.17
CA LEU A 483 43.10 49.33 28.30
C LEU A 483 43.73 48.84 29.62
N ALA A 484 44.78 49.50 30.08
CA ALA A 484 45.43 49.17 31.35
C ALA A 484 44.53 49.47 32.56
N ILE A 485 43.77 50.58 32.53
CA ILE A 485 42.85 50.96 33.60
C ILE A 485 41.63 50.02 33.65
N ARG A 486 41.08 49.64 32.49
CA ARG A 486 39.98 48.64 32.44
C ARG A 486 40.41 47.27 32.93
N ALA A 487 41.66 46.86 32.69
CA ALA A 487 42.18 45.59 33.18
C ALA A 487 42.36 45.53 34.71
N GLN A 488 42.56 46.68 35.37
CA GLN A 488 42.62 46.76 36.84
C GLN A 488 41.23 46.83 37.51
N GLN A 489 40.22 47.40 36.84
CA GLN A 489 38.85 47.48 37.38
C GLN A 489 38.06 46.16 37.34
N LEU A 490 38.52 45.17 36.56
CA LEU A 490 37.91 43.82 36.49
C LEU A 490 38.55 42.81 37.47
N ARG A 491 39.40 43.27 38.40
CA ARG A 491 40.05 42.43 39.43
C ARG A 491 39.86 42.93 40.87
N CYS A 492 38.74 43.61 41.14
CA CYS A 492 38.20 43.78 42.50
C CYS A 492 36.79 43.21 42.54
#